data_AF-A0A2N5FZ17-F1
#
_entry.id   AF-A0A2N5FZ17-F1
#
_cell.length_a   1.000
_cell.length_b   1.000
_cell.length_c   1.000
_cell.angle_alpha   90.00
_cell.angle_beta   90.00
_cell.angle_gamma   90.00
#
_symmetry.space_group_name_H-M   'P 1'
#
loop_
_entity.id
_entity.type
_entity.pdbx_description
1 polymer ?
#
loop_
_entity_poly.entity_id
_entity_poly.type
_entity_poly.pdbx_seq_one_letter_code
_entity_poly.pdbx_strand_id
1 'polypeptide(L)'
;MKEPSGIPYDGMLTTNEIKDLLSMYITPFRDMCIRTSEQSEVKISKGRAISLMLDKLSKVQLNELINQLYLMRKKRQNELCYIQYILIAILGRERQTG
;
A
#
# COMPACT_ATOMS: atom_id res chain seq x y z
N MET A 1 3.42 -21.92 -24.51
CA MET A 1 3.76 -20.58 -23.99
C MET A 1 3.92 -20.70 -22.48
N LYS A 2 5.13 -20.55 -21.94
CA LYS A 2 5.34 -20.48 -20.49
C LYS A 2 4.95 -19.07 -20.04
N GLU A 3 3.93 -18.95 -19.19
CA GLU A 3 3.73 -17.70 -18.46
C GLU A 3 5.03 -17.39 -17.70
N PRO A 4 5.54 -16.15 -17.72
CA PRO A 4 6.63 -15.79 -16.84
C PRO A 4 6.09 -15.88 -15.41
N SER A 5 6.47 -16.96 -14.71
CA SER A 5 6.39 -17.08 -13.27
C SER A 5 7.49 -16.20 -12.67
N GLY A 6 7.26 -14.90 -12.68
CA GLY A 6 8.23 -13.93 -12.19
C GLY A 6 7.46 -12.74 -11.68
N ILE A 7 7.60 -12.48 -10.39
CA ILE A 7 7.28 -11.18 -9.81
C ILE A 7 7.93 -10.12 -10.72
N PRO A 8 7.21 -9.09 -11.20
CA PRO A 8 7.71 -8.21 -12.26
C PRO A 8 8.88 -7.34 -11.81
N TYR A 9 9.13 -7.27 -10.50
CA TYR A 9 10.21 -6.54 -9.89
C TYR A 9 11.21 -7.54 -9.29
N ASP A 10 12.05 -8.12 -10.17
CA ASP A 10 13.13 -9.05 -9.81
C ASP A 10 14.32 -8.34 -9.13
N GLY A 11 14.25 -7.00 -9.01
CA GLY A 11 15.21 -6.15 -8.31
C GLY A 11 14.53 -5.18 -7.34
N MET A 12 15.29 -4.70 -6.34
CA MET A 12 14.78 -3.70 -5.39
C MET A 12 14.51 -2.38 -6.10
N LEU A 13 13.24 -1.98 -6.15
CA LEU A 13 12.82 -0.68 -6.62
C LEU A 13 13.44 0.45 -5.78
N THR A 14 13.75 1.56 -6.43
CA THR A 14 14.11 2.82 -5.78
C THR A 14 12.89 3.42 -5.08
N THR A 15 13.13 4.31 -4.11
CA THR A 15 12.05 5.00 -3.40
C THR A 15 11.13 5.79 -4.34
N ASN A 16 11.69 6.37 -5.41
CA ASN A 16 10.90 7.12 -6.39
C ASN A 16 10.00 6.19 -7.21
N GLU A 17 10.53 5.06 -7.69
CA GLU A 17 9.72 4.06 -8.41
C GLU A 17 8.61 3.49 -7.51
N ILE A 18 8.90 3.22 -6.23
CA ILE A 18 7.90 2.80 -5.25
C ILE A 18 6.82 3.87 -5.10
N LYS A 19 7.20 5.14 -4.95
CA LYS A 19 6.25 6.25 -4.81
C LYS A 19 5.35 6.38 -6.03
N ASP A 20 5.91 6.26 -7.23
CA ASP A 20 5.15 6.34 -8.49
C ASP A 20 4.18 5.17 -8.63
N LEU A 21 4.61 3.96 -8.28
CA LEU A 21 3.75 2.78 -8.30
C LEU A 21 2.65 2.84 -7.26
N LEU A 22 2.95 3.23 -6.02
CA LEU A 22 1.92 3.45 -4.99
C LEU A 22 0.91 4.49 -5.45
N SER A 23 1.36 5.57 -6.11
CA SER A 23 0.49 6.57 -6.71
C SER A 23 -0.41 5.96 -7.79
N MET A 24 0.10 5.08 -8.64
CA MET A 24 -0.69 4.36 -9.64
C MET A 24 -1.74 3.44 -9.01
N TYR A 25 -1.41 2.74 -7.94
CA TYR A 25 -2.35 1.88 -7.22
C TYR A 25 -3.42 2.69 -6.47
N ILE A 26 -3.07 3.87 -5.95
CA ILE A 26 -3.97 4.69 -5.12
C ILE A 26 -4.85 5.64 -5.96
N THR A 27 -4.35 6.11 -7.10
CA THR A 27 -5.04 7.07 -7.98
C THR A 27 -6.49 6.71 -8.30
N PRO A 28 -6.85 5.45 -8.61
CA PRO A 28 -8.22 5.07 -8.95
C PRO A 28 -9.24 5.27 -7.82
N PHE A 29 -8.78 5.32 -6.57
CA PHE A 29 -9.66 5.40 -5.41
C PHE A 29 -10.00 6.85 -5.08
N ARG A 30 -11.15 7.11 -4.45
CA ARG A 30 -11.40 8.41 -3.80
C ARG A 30 -10.61 8.46 -2.48
N ASP A 31 -10.80 9.52 -1.70
CA ASP A 31 -10.29 9.56 -0.33
C ASP A 31 -10.66 8.27 0.42
N MET A 32 -9.73 7.74 1.21
CA MET A 32 -9.92 6.50 1.94
C MET A 32 -10.44 6.79 3.33
N CYS A 33 -11.59 6.23 3.66
CA CYS A 33 -12.10 6.21 5.02
C CYS A 33 -11.54 4.98 5.75
N ILE A 34 -10.76 5.22 6.80
CA ILE A 34 -10.14 4.17 7.60
C ILE A 34 -10.76 4.16 8.98
N ARG A 35 -11.36 3.03 9.35
CA ARG A 35 -11.84 2.80 10.72
C ARG A 35 -10.71 2.21 11.55
N THR A 36 -10.35 2.93 12.60
CA THR A 36 -9.43 2.43 13.62
C THR A 36 -10.22 1.76 14.74
N SER A 37 -9.58 0.92 15.56
CA SER A 37 -10.20 0.16 16.65
C SER A 37 -10.91 1.04 17.70
N GLU A 38 -10.61 2.33 17.75
CA GLU A 38 -11.18 3.32 18.66
C GLU A 38 -12.38 4.08 18.07
N GLN A 39 -13.05 3.54 17.05
CA GLN A 39 -14.27 4.09 16.44
C GLN A 39 -14.14 5.46 15.74
N SER A 40 -12.94 6.06 15.71
CA SER A 40 -12.71 7.27 14.91
C SER A 40 -12.42 6.90 13.46
N GLU A 41 -13.39 7.19 12.59
CA GLU A 41 -13.19 7.18 11.14
C GLU A 41 -12.23 8.30 10.75
N VAL A 42 -11.05 7.92 10.25
CA VAL A 42 -10.05 8.86 9.76
C VAL A 42 -10.14 8.89 8.25
N LYS A 43 -10.43 10.08 7.70
CA LYS A 43 -10.35 10.32 6.28
C LYS A 43 -8.90 10.59 5.89
N ILE A 44 -8.38 9.80 4.97
CA ILE A 44 -6.99 9.88 4.51
C ILE A 44 -6.97 10.25 3.03
N SER A 45 -6.27 11.33 2.72
CA SER A 45 -5.99 11.73 1.34
C SER A 45 -4.98 10.78 0.70
N LYS A 46 -4.98 10.68 -0.63
CA LYS A 46 -4.04 9.86 -1.40
C LYS A 46 -2.58 10.15 -1.04
N GLY A 47 -2.22 11.43 -0.99
CA GLY A 47 -0.87 11.87 -0.64
C GLY A 47 -0.47 11.41 0.76
N ARG A 48 -1.37 11.56 1.75
CA ARG A 48 -1.11 11.11 3.12
C ARG A 48 -0.97 9.59 3.19
N ALA A 49 -1.77 8.82 2.46
CA ALA A 49 -1.64 7.36 2.40
C ALA A 49 -0.27 6.93 1.87
N ILE A 50 0.19 7.56 0.79
CA ILE A 50 1.51 7.29 0.20
C ILE A 50 2.62 7.65 1.19
N SER A 51 2.57 8.86 1.77
CA SER A 51 3.55 9.30 2.78
C SER A 51 3.60 8.37 3.98
N LEU A 52 2.45 7.97 4.53
CA LEU A 52 2.40 7.03 5.66
C LEU A 52 3.06 5.69 5.33
N MET A 53 2.84 5.14 4.15
CA MET A 53 3.47 3.89 3.76
C MET A 53 4.98 4.06 3.55
N LEU A 54 5.42 5.14 2.89
CA LEU A 54 6.84 5.41 2.67
C LEU A 54 7.60 5.65 3.98
N ASP A 55 6.99 6.33 4.95
CA ASP A 55 7.62 6.68 6.22
C ASP A 55 7.65 5.51 7.21
N LYS A 56 6.67 4.61 7.15
CA LYS A 56 6.45 3.58 8.20
C LYS A 56 6.80 2.17 7.78
N LEU A 57 6.96 1.92 6.48
CA LEU A 57 7.38 0.62 5.96
C LEU A 57 8.86 0.67 5.57
N SER A 58 9.59 -0.40 5.85
CA SER A 58 10.95 -0.54 5.35
C SER A 58 10.95 -0.71 3.84
N LYS A 59 12.10 -0.45 3.19
CA LYS A 59 12.25 -0.65 1.74
C LYS A 59 11.89 -2.07 1.29
N VAL A 60 12.20 -3.09 2.11
CA VAL A 60 11.83 -4.49 1.84
C VAL A 60 10.31 -4.65 1.87
N GLN A 61 9.64 -4.15 2.91
CA GLN A 61 8.18 -4.22 3.05
C GLN A 61 7.45 -3.45 1.94
N LEU A 62 8.01 -2.32 1.49
CA LEU A 62 7.46 -1.57 0.36
C LEU A 62 7.55 -2.35 -0.95
N ASN A 63 8.68 -3.02 -1.21
CA ASN A 63 8.81 -3.86 -2.40
C ASN A 63 7.85 -5.05 -2.35
N GLU A 64 7.73 -5.71 -1.20
CA GLU A 64 6.75 -6.79 -0.99
C GLU A 64 5.31 -6.31 -1.21
N LEU A 65 4.95 -5.14 -0.67
CA LEU A 65 3.64 -4.52 -0.89
C LEU A 65 3.36 -4.30 -2.38
N ILE A 66 4.30 -3.71 -3.12
CA ILE A 66 4.17 -3.51 -4.56
C ILE A 66 3.98 -4.84 -5.31
N ASN A 67 4.74 -5.87 -4.93
CA ASN A 67 4.61 -7.21 -5.51
C ASN A 67 3.23 -7.81 -5.24
N GLN A 68 2.71 -7.69 -4.02
CA GLN A 68 1.37 -8.17 -3.68
C GLN A 68 0.29 -7.41 -4.45
N LEU A 69 0.38 -6.08 -4.54
CA LEU A 69 -0.56 -5.27 -5.32
C LEU A 69 -0.57 -5.65 -6.80
N TYR A 70 0.59 -5.93 -7.37
CA TYR A 70 0.69 -6.45 -8.73
C TYR A 70 -0.01 -7.81 -8.89
N LEU A 71 0.26 -8.76 -8.00
CA LEU A 71 -0.36 -10.09 -8.05
C LEU A 71 -1.88 -10.01 -7.88
N MET A 72 -2.36 -9.14 -6.99
CA MET A 72 -3.77 -8.87 -6.81
C MET A 72 -4.41 -8.31 -8.07
N ARG A 73 -3.76 -7.33 -8.73
CA ARG A 73 -4.20 -6.78 -10.02
C ARG A 73 -4.36 -7.87 -11.07
N LYS A 74 -3.31 -8.71 -11.23
CA LYS A 74 -3.30 -9.82 -12.19
C LYS A 74 -4.47 -10.78 -11.95
N LYS A 75 -4.82 -11.00 -10.67
CA LYS A 75 -5.93 -11.85 -10.24
C LYS A 75 -7.28 -11.14 -10.13
N ARG A 76 -7.38 -9.86 -10.53
CA ARG A 76 -8.59 -9.01 -10.41
C ARG A 76 -9.14 -8.94 -8.99
N GLN A 77 -8.25 -8.95 -7.99
CA GLN A 77 -8.61 -8.84 -6.58
C GLN A 77 -8.70 -7.36 -6.14
N ASN A 78 -9.31 -7.13 -4.98
CA ASN A 78 -9.53 -5.79 -4.46
C ASN A 78 -8.28 -5.21 -3.79
N GLU A 79 -7.46 -4.51 -4.58
CA GLU A 79 -6.25 -3.80 -4.13
C GLU A 79 -6.54 -2.75 -3.04
N LEU A 80 -7.69 -2.07 -3.11
CA LEU A 80 -8.06 -1.02 -2.16
C LEU A 80 -8.21 -1.58 -0.74
N CYS A 81 -8.91 -2.70 -0.60
CA CYS A 81 -9.07 -3.33 0.72
C CYS A 81 -7.72 -3.73 1.33
N TYR A 82 -6.78 -4.17 0.49
CA TYR A 82 -5.44 -4.51 0.96
C TYR A 82 -4.64 -3.27 1.41
N ILE A 83 -4.68 -2.20 0.63
CA ILE A 83 -4.05 -0.91 1.01
C ILE A 83 -4.66 -0.38 2.31
N GLN A 84 -5.99 -0.42 2.43
CA GLN A 84 -6.69 -0.02 3.66
C GLN A 84 -6.24 -0.85 4.87
N TYR A 85 -6.10 -2.16 4.71
CA TYR A 85 -5.61 -3.03 5.78
C TYR A 85 -4.21 -2.64 6.26
N ILE A 86 -3.28 -2.38 5.33
CA ILE A 86 -1.92 -1.91 5.66
C ILE A 86 -1.96 -0.57 6.40
N LEU A 87 -2.78 0.37 5.92
CA LEU A 87 -2.91 1.69 6.55
C LEU A 87 -3.56 1.62 7.94
N ILE A 88 -4.53 0.72 8.16
CA ILE A 88 -5.09 0.44 9.48
C ILE A 88 -3.99 -0.03 10.43
N ALA A 89 -3.15 -0.97 9.99
CA ALA A 89 -2.06 -1.49 10.80
C ALA A 89 -1.01 -0.42 11.13
N ILE A 90 -0.67 0.45 10.16
CA ILE A 90 0.24 1.58 10.38
C ILE A 90 -0.33 2.55 11.41
N LEU A 91 -1.57 3.01 11.22
CA LEU A 91 -2.21 3.98 12.11
C LEU A 91 -2.47 3.43 13.51
N GLY A 92 -2.78 2.14 13.63
CA GLY A 92 -2.95 1.47 14.91
C GLY A 92 -1.66 1.45 15.74
N ARG A 93 -0.48 1.35 15.09
CA ARG A 93 0.82 1.37 15.78
C ARG A 93 1.24 2.76 16.23
N GLU A 94 0.94 3.80 15.46
CA GLU A 94 1.27 5.19 15.84
C GLU A 94 0.59 5.60 17.16
N ARG A 95 -0.62 5.13 17.42
CA ARG A 95 -1.35 5.47 18.66
C ARG A 95 -0.88 4.69 19.89
N GLN A 96 -0.18 3.58 19.72
CA GLN A 96 0.39 2.81 20.85
C GLN A 96 1.77 3.32 21.28
N THR A 97 2.40 4.17 20.48
CA THR A 97 3.74 4.73 20.73
C THR A 97 3.72 6.23 21.05
N GLY A 98 2.52 6.81 21.22
CA GLY A 98 2.30 8.18 21.69
C GLY A 98 1.77 8.25 23.11
#